data_AF-A0A293LY43-F1
#
_entry.id   AF-A0A293LY43-F1
#
_cell.length_a   1.000
_cell.length_b   1.000
_cell.length_c   1.000
_cell.angle_alpha   90.00
_cell.angle_beta   90.00
_cell.angle_gamma   90.00
#
_symmetry.space_group_name_H-M   'P 1'
#
loop_
_entity.id
_entity.type
_entity.pdbx_description
1 polymer ?
#
loop_
_entity_poly.entity_id
_entity_poly.type
_entity_poly.pdbx_seq_one_letter_code
_entity_poly.pdbx_strand_id
1 'polypeptide(L)'
;MFCLQKMTNGLRIVPEIKVNECLCERPAGYLTCRTCGKEFSGRVRKACTEHPSRIHLMDVSHCPVCFSQCLTERRPKEEAARHDQVKQE
;
A
#
# COMPACT_ATOMS: atom_id res chain seq x y z
N MET A 1 -9.98 8.06 37.13
CA MET A 1 -8.77 8.18 36.27
C MET A 1 -9.16 8.91 35.00
N PHE A 2 -8.86 10.21 34.89
CA PHE A 2 -9.08 11.00 33.67
C PHE A 2 -7.74 11.66 33.30
N CYS A 3 -7.16 11.26 32.16
CA CYS A 3 -5.93 11.84 31.65
C CYS A 3 -6.30 13.05 30.77
N LEU A 4 -6.26 14.25 31.34
CA LEU A 4 -6.42 15.51 30.61
C LEU A 4 -5.03 16.06 30.28
N GLN A 5 -4.60 15.90 29.03
CA GLN A 5 -3.37 16.52 28.54
C GLN A 5 -3.71 17.73 27.65
N LYS A 6 -3.03 18.84 27.96
CA LYS A 6 -3.31 20.20 27.52
C LYS A 6 -3.01 20.45 26.04
N MET A 7 -3.78 21.40 25.50
CA MET A 7 -3.69 21.97 24.16
C MET A 7 -2.45 22.88 24.04
N THR A 8 -1.62 22.67 23.02
CA THR A 8 -0.65 23.67 22.53
C THR A 8 -0.83 23.83 21.03
N ASN A 9 -1.41 24.97 20.64
CA ASN A 9 -1.56 25.36 19.24
C ASN A 9 -0.21 25.85 18.71
N GLY A 10 0.55 24.96 18.07
CA GLY A 10 1.72 25.30 17.27
C GLY A 10 1.36 25.28 15.79
N LEU A 11 0.90 26.40 15.24
CA LEU A 11 0.73 26.57 13.80
C LEU A 11 2.11 26.68 13.15
N ARG A 12 2.66 25.54 12.73
CA ARG A 12 3.79 25.48 11.82
C ARG A 12 3.24 25.66 10.41
N ILE A 13 3.59 26.78 9.76
CA ILE A 13 3.39 26.94 8.31
C ILE A 13 4.40 26.01 7.63
N VAL A 14 3.95 24.80 7.33
CA VAL A 14 4.64 23.90 6.40
C VAL A 14 4.22 24.36 5.01
N PRO A 15 5.14 24.67 4.08
CA PRO A 15 4.75 24.88 2.70
C PRO A 15 4.04 23.60 2.24
N GLU A 16 2.75 23.72 1.90
CA GLU A 16 1.98 22.63 1.30
C GLU A 16 2.58 22.33 -0.07
N ILE A 17 3.66 21.55 -0.10
CA ILE A 17 4.00 20.79 -1.29
C ILE A 17 2.89 19.74 -1.39
N LYS A 18 1.78 20.11 -2.04
CA LYS A 18 0.83 19.13 -2.56
C LYS A 18 1.57 18.31 -3.62
N VAL A 19 2.31 17.32 -3.16
CA VAL A 19 2.63 16.16 -3.98
C VAL A 19 1.30 15.43 -4.13
N ASN A 20 0.45 15.92 -5.03
CA ASN A 20 -0.69 15.17 -5.54
C ASN A 20 -0.08 14.04 -6.40
N GLU A 21 0.54 13.06 -5.75
CA GLU A 21 1.00 11.86 -6.42
C GLU A 21 -0.23 11.00 -6.68
N CYS A 22 -0.69 11.00 -7.93
CA CYS A 22 -1.67 10.04 -8.41
C CYS A 22 -1.20 8.61 -8.07
N LEU A 23 -1.98 7.88 -7.29
CA LEU A 23 -1.65 6.50 -6.89
C LEU A 23 -2.25 5.43 -7.82
N CYS A 24 -2.88 5.84 -8.93
CA CYS A 24 -3.61 4.93 -9.82
C CYS A 24 -2.68 3.98 -10.58
N GLU A 25 -1.50 4.45 -10.97
CA GLU A 25 -0.50 3.66 -11.71
C GLU A 25 0.46 2.88 -10.80
N ARG A 26 0.15 2.79 -9.50
CA ARG A 26 0.95 2.01 -8.56
C ARG A 26 1.00 0.53 -8.99
N PRO A 27 2.19 -0.07 -9.07
CA PRO A 27 2.34 -1.47 -9.47
C PRO A 27 1.61 -2.40 -8.50
N ALA A 28 1.05 -3.49 -9.02
CA ALA A 28 0.53 -4.56 -8.18
C ALA A 28 1.71 -5.32 -7.54
N GLY A 29 1.50 -5.79 -6.31
CA GLY A 29 2.49 -6.58 -5.57
C GLY A 29 1.85 -7.83 -4.99
N TYR A 30 2.27 -8.16 -3.78
CA TYR A 30 1.69 -9.25 -3.01
C TYR A 30 1.02 -8.72 -1.76
N LEU A 31 -0.12 -9.31 -1.43
CA LEU A 31 -0.86 -9.04 -0.22
C LEU A 31 -0.77 -10.24 0.71
N THR A 32 -0.48 -9.99 1.98
CA THR A 32 -0.52 -10.99 3.05
C THR A 32 -1.62 -10.60 4.02
N CYS A 33 -2.58 -11.49 4.28
CA CYS A 33 -3.57 -11.29 5.32
C CYS A 33 -2.98 -11.60 6.70
N ARG A 34 -2.99 -10.63 7.61
CA ARG A 34 -2.48 -10.82 8.99
C ARG A 34 -3.41 -11.61 9.91
N THR A 35 -4.65 -11.88 9.46
CA THR A 35 -5.63 -12.64 10.24
C THR A 35 -5.57 -14.14 9.93
N CYS A 36 -5.55 -14.52 8.64
CA CYS A 36 -5.51 -15.93 8.23
C CYS A 36 -4.17 -16.38 7.64
N GLY A 37 -3.22 -15.47 7.44
CA GLY A 37 -1.92 -15.79 6.84
C GLY A 37 -1.94 -15.97 5.32
N LYS A 38 -3.09 -15.87 4.66
CA LYS A 38 -3.18 -16.09 3.20
C LYS A 38 -2.39 -15.03 2.43
N GLU A 39 -1.59 -15.48 1.47
CA GLU A 39 -0.88 -14.65 0.51
C GLU A 39 -1.51 -14.75 -0.87
N PHE A 40 -1.62 -13.61 -1.56
CA PHE A 40 -2.20 -13.52 -2.90
C PHE A 40 -1.70 -12.28 -3.65
N SER A 41 -1.77 -12.30 -4.97
CA SER A 41 -1.37 -11.16 -5.81
C SER A 41 -2.43 -10.06 -5.81
N GLY A 42 -1.98 -8.82 -5.85
CA GLY A 42 -2.85 -7.65 -5.90
C GLY A 42 -2.25 -6.46 -5.19
N ARG A 43 -3.08 -5.49 -4.86
CA ARG A 43 -2.66 -4.33 -4.07
C ARG A 43 -3.81 -3.84 -3.20
N VAL A 44 -3.48 -3.20 -2.09
CA VAL A 44 -4.52 -2.72 -1.17
C VAL A 44 -5.26 -1.58 -1.85
N ARG A 45 -6.59 -1.66 -1.88
CA ARG A 45 -7.45 -0.60 -2.43
C ARG A 45 -7.20 0.71 -1.69
N LYS A 46 -6.82 1.75 -2.41
CA LYS A 46 -6.65 3.12 -1.91
C LYS A 46 -7.43 4.07 -2.81
N ALA A 47 -8.21 4.96 -2.23
CA ALA A 47 -8.84 6.03 -2.98
C ALA A 47 -7.78 7.05 -3.40
N CYS A 48 -7.67 7.32 -4.70
CA CYS A 48 -6.83 8.40 -5.19
C CYS A 48 -7.54 9.73 -4.93
N THR A 49 -6.81 10.72 -4.43
CA THR A 49 -7.32 12.08 -4.19
C THR A 49 -7.65 12.81 -5.50
N GLU A 50 -6.90 12.55 -6.57
CA GLU A 50 -7.15 13.12 -7.90
C GLU A 50 -8.24 12.36 -8.67
N HIS A 51 -8.31 11.04 -8.51
CA HIS A 51 -9.22 10.17 -9.25
C HIS A 51 -10.02 9.26 -8.30
N PRO A 52 -11.00 9.80 -7.55
CA PRO A 52 -11.75 9.04 -6.54
C PRO A 52 -12.55 7.88 -7.13
N SER A 53 -12.97 8.00 -8.40
CA SER A 53 -13.78 7.00 -9.10
C SER A 53 -12.96 5.92 -9.81
N ARG A 54 -11.62 6.06 -9.87
CA ARG A 54 -10.76 5.11 -10.59
C ARG A 54 -10.44 3.92 -9.69
N ILE A 55 -10.90 2.74 -10.11
CA ILE A 55 -10.69 1.47 -9.42
C ILE A 55 -10.10 0.49 -10.44
N HIS A 56 -9.19 -0.36 -10.00
CA HIS A 56 -8.64 -1.42 -10.85
C HIS A 56 -9.06 -2.80 -10.37
N LEU A 57 -9.07 -3.77 -11.28
CA LEU A 57 -9.52 -5.13 -11.01
C LEU A 57 -8.77 -5.82 -9.84
N MET A 58 -7.49 -5.50 -9.67
CA MET A 58 -6.63 -6.09 -8.63
C MET A 58 -6.59 -5.27 -7.32
N ASP A 59 -7.49 -4.30 -7.16
CA ASP A 59 -7.64 -3.53 -5.92
C ASP A 59 -8.47 -4.33 -4.90
N VAL A 60 -7.79 -4.83 -3.87
CA VAL A 60 -8.41 -5.68 -2.86
C VAL A 60 -8.59 -4.90 -1.55
N SER A 61 -9.81 -4.93 -1.01
CA SER A 61 -10.14 -4.33 0.29
C SER A 61 -10.24 -5.35 1.42
N HIS A 62 -10.53 -6.62 1.10
CA HIS A 62 -10.73 -7.68 2.07
C HIS A 62 -10.05 -8.97 1.62
N CYS A 63 -9.61 -9.78 2.57
CA CYS A 63 -9.09 -11.11 2.28
C CYS A 63 -10.16 -11.97 1.58
N PRO A 64 -9.84 -12.67 0.47
CA PRO A 64 -10.80 -13.53 -0.22
C PRO A 64 -11.17 -14.80 0.58
N VAL A 65 -10.45 -15.10 1.67
CA VAL A 65 -10.67 -16.29 2.50
C VAL A 65 -11.43 -15.96 3.77
N CYS A 66 -10.93 -15.01 4.56
CA CYS A 66 -11.51 -14.69 5.87
C CYS A 66 -12.22 -13.33 5.92
N PHE A 67 -12.31 -12.62 4.79
CA PHE A 67 -12.93 -11.29 4.69
C PHE A 67 -12.36 -10.23 5.66
N SER A 68 -11.19 -10.47 6.26
CA SER A 68 -10.51 -9.48 7.09
C SER A 68 -9.93 -8.34 6.25
N GLN A 69 -9.97 -7.13 6.80
CA GLN A 69 -9.36 -5.93 6.22
C GLN A 69 -7.87 -5.77 6.61
N CYS A 70 -7.34 -6.65 7.46
CA CYS A 70 -5.95 -6.61 7.92
C CYS A 70 -4.98 -7.16 6.86
N LEU A 71 -4.90 -6.49 5.71
CA LEU A 71 -4.01 -6.83 4.60
C LEU A 71 -2.72 -6.00 4.65
N THR A 72 -1.58 -6.65 4.46
CA THR A 72 -0.28 -6.00 4.33
C THR A 72 0.22 -6.13 2.90
N GLU A 73 0.54 -5.01 2.26
CA GLU A 73 1.13 -4.98 0.93
C GLU A 73 2.65 -5.11 1.00
N ARG A 74 3.21 -6.04 0.24
CA ARG A 74 4.66 -6.16 -0.01
C ARG A 74 4.92 -5.88 -1.48
N ARG A 75 5.85 -4.96 -1.74
CA ARG A 75 6.40 -4.78 -3.09
C ARG A 75 7.31 -5.98 -3.40
N PRO A 76 7.30 -6.51 -4.63
CA PRO A 76 8.34 -7.45 -5.06
C PRO A 76 9.70 -6.77 -4.85
N LYS A 77 10.65 -7.46 -4.20
CA LYS A 77 12.03 -6.98 -4.16
C LYS A 77 12.55 -7.02 -5.59
N GLU A 78 13.11 -5.91 -6.09
CA GLU A 78 13.77 -5.82 -7.41
C GLU A 78 15.05 -6.69 -7.52
N GLU A 79 15.15 -7.78 -6.77
CA GLU A 79 16.37 -8.54 -6.51
C GLU A 79 16.49 -9.80 -7.38
N ALA A 80 15.66 -9.96 -8.41
CA ALA A 80 15.67 -11.14 -9.31
C ALA A 80 16.03 -10.81 -10.78
N ALA A 81 16.50 -9.61 -11.11
CA ALA A 81 16.91 -9.25 -12.47
C ALA A 81 18.44 -9.30 -12.69
N ARG A 82 19.20 -10.02 -11.85
CA ARG A 82 20.64 -10.21 -12.05
C ARG A 82 21.14 -11.59 -11.62
N HIS A 83 20.57 -12.66 -12.15
CA HIS A 83 21.30 -13.92 -12.27
C HIS A 83 20.76 -14.80 -13.38
N ASP A 84 21.21 -14.55 -14.61
CA ASP A 84 21.43 -15.62 -15.57
C ASP A 84 22.79 -15.35 -16.23
N GLN A 85 23.84 -15.85 -15.57
CA GLN A 85 25.09 -16.17 -16.24
C GLN A 85 24.90 -17.53 -16.92
N VAL A 86 24.50 -17.54 -18.20
CA VAL A 86 24.68 -18.72 -19.06
C VAL A 86 25.95 -18.55 -19.88
N LYS A 87 27.02 -19.08 -19.28
CA LYS A 87 28.23 -19.69 -19.85
C LYS A 87 28.11 -20.08 -21.35
N GLN A 88 29.00 -19.54 -22.19
CA GLN A 88 29.49 -20.11 -23.46
C GLN A 88 30.98 -19.73 -23.52
N GLU A 89 31.87 -20.64 -23.11
CA GLU A 89 32.73 -21.50 -23.98
C GLU A 89 33.79 -20.71 -24.74
#